data_AF-A0A4V5TSU1-F1
#
_entry.id   AF-A0A4V5TSU1-F1
#
_cell.length_a   1.000
_cell.length_b   1.000
_cell.length_c   1.000
_cell.angle_alpha   90.00
_cell.angle_beta   90.00
_cell.angle_gamma   90.00
#
_symmetry.space_group_name_H-M   'P 1'
#
loop_
_entity.id
_entity.type
_entity.pdbx_description
1 polymer ?
#
loop_
_entity_poly.entity_id
_entity_poly.type
_entity_poly.pdbx_seq_one_letter_code
_entity_poly.pdbx_strand_id
1 'polypeptide(L)'
;TEYKSIEEEINFSIKGNSIDAAASKELKRIRNNIDSVDGKIKERLTKFLNSSANKKYIQEFFISKKDDRYTIPIKSSYKNQVAGSIVEASAKGSTVFIEPHTVTKLNAELASLKAEEAMEEYQILATLSGMVVENIYHIKINMELISQYDMVFAKAKFSKSIDGIEPKLNDHGYIHLVNC
;
A
#
# COMPACT_ATOMS: atom_id res chain seq x y z
N THR A 1 0.94 -26.03 -14.02
CA THR A 1 2.27 -25.46 -13.71
C THR A 1 2.56 -25.74 -12.25
N GLU A 2 3.80 -26.06 -11.90
CA GLU A 2 4.20 -26.63 -10.61
C GLU A 2 3.91 -25.70 -9.40
N TYR A 3 3.80 -24.38 -9.62
CA TYR A 3 3.56 -23.37 -8.57
C TYR A 3 2.22 -22.65 -8.67
N LYS A 4 1.25 -23.20 -9.43
CA LYS A 4 -0.04 -22.53 -9.71
C LYS A 4 -0.79 -22.13 -8.43
N SER A 5 -0.70 -22.95 -7.38
CA SER A 5 -1.36 -22.68 -6.10
C SER A 5 -0.83 -21.42 -5.40
N ILE A 6 0.48 -21.16 -5.45
CA ILE A 6 1.09 -19.98 -4.80
C ILE A 6 0.76 -18.72 -5.59
N GLU A 7 0.83 -18.82 -6.91
CA GLU A 7 0.46 -17.74 -7.82
C GLU A 7 -1.01 -17.34 -7.65
N GLU A 8 -1.92 -18.33 -7.60
CA GLU A 8 -3.35 -18.09 -7.37
C GLU A 8 -3.60 -17.43 -6.02
N GLU A 9 -2.92 -17.87 -4.95
CA GLU A 9 -3.06 -17.29 -3.62
C GLU A 9 -2.54 -15.85 -3.55
N ILE A 10 -1.37 -15.56 -4.14
CA ILE A 10 -0.83 -14.21 -4.23
C ILE A 10 -1.78 -13.30 -5.03
N ASN A 11 -2.27 -13.75 -6.18
CA ASN A 11 -3.17 -12.96 -7.02
C ASN A 11 -4.56 -12.76 -6.40
N PHE A 12 -5.01 -13.71 -5.58
CA PHE A 12 -6.24 -13.57 -4.80
C PHE A 12 -6.06 -12.54 -3.68
N SER A 13 -4.97 -12.65 -2.94
CA SER A 13 -4.71 -11.87 -1.72
C SER A 13 -4.19 -10.46 -1.99
N ILE A 14 -3.46 -10.23 -3.09
CA ILE A 14 -2.85 -8.93 -3.41
C ILE A 14 -3.45 -8.39 -4.71
N LYS A 15 -4.00 -7.17 -4.65
CA LYS A 15 -4.50 -6.46 -5.82
C LYS A 15 -3.89 -5.06 -5.89
N GLY A 16 -3.21 -4.78 -7.00
CA GLY A 16 -2.41 -3.56 -7.14
C GLY A 16 -1.32 -3.51 -6.07
N ASN A 17 -1.31 -2.46 -5.27
CA ASN A 17 -0.34 -2.27 -4.18
C ASN A 17 -0.96 -2.49 -2.78
N SER A 18 -2.05 -3.25 -2.68
CA SER A 18 -2.77 -3.45 -1.41
C SER A 18 -3.25 -4.88 -1.23
N ILE A 19 -3.38 -5.31 0.02
CA ILE A 19 -4.04 -6.57 0.37
C ILE A 19 -5.54 -6.44 0.11
N ASP A 20 -6.14 -7.38 -0.61
CA ASP A 20 -7.57 -7.39 -0.86
C ASP A 20 -8.35 -7.71 0.43
N ALA A 21 -9.51 -7.08 0.62
CA ALA A 21 -10.32 -7.34 1.82
C ALA A 21 -10.79 -8.79 1.90
N ALA A 22 -10.89 -9.50 0.77
CA ALA A 22 -11.24 -10.92 0.71
C ALA A 22 -10.10 -11.87 1.07
N ALA A 23 -8.85 -11.36 1.20
CA ALA A 23 -7.68 -12.16 1.57
C ALA A 23 -7.87 -12.87 2.92
N SER A 24 -8.58 -12.25 3.87
CA SER A 24 -9.01 -12.92 5.09
C SER A 24 -10.38 -12.42 5.57
N LYS A 25 -11.10 -13.30 6.27
CA LYS A 25 -12.38 -12.93 6.91
C LYS A 25 -12.19 -11.84 7.97
N GLU A 26 -11.04 -11.86 8.64
CA GLU A 26 -10.72 -10.93 9.70
C GLU A 26 -10.39 -9.54 9.15
N LEU A 27 -9.57 -9.46 8.10
CA LEU A 27 -9.28 -8.20 7.40
C LEU A 27 -10.55 -7.56 6.87
N LYS A 28 -11.45 -8.36 6.28
CA LYS A 28 -12.77 -7.88 5.85
C LYS A 28 -13.58 -7.29 7.01
N ARG A 29 -13.59 -7.97 8.16
CA ARG A 29 -14.30 -7.53 9.36
C ARG A 29 -13.74 -6.20 9.88
N ILE A 30 -12.41 -6.11 9.99
CA ILE A 30 -11.71 -4.90 10.44
C ILE A 30 -12.02 -3.72 9.51
N ARG A 31 -11.90 -3.89 8.19
CA ARG A 31 -12.20 -2.84 7.20
C ARG A 31 -13.64 -2.36 7.25
N ASN A 32 -14.61 -3.27 7.38
CA ASN A 32 -16.01 -2.88 7.56
C ASN A 32 -16.24 -2.08 8.85
N ASN A 33 -15.55 -2.43 9.93
CA ASN A 33 -15.63 -1.68 11.19
C ASN A 33 -15.00 -0.30 11.05
N ILE A 34 -13.86 -0.19 10.36
CA ILE A 34 -13.22 1.08 10.01
C ILE A 34 -14.25 1.95 9.28
N ASP A 35 -14.83 1.47 8.19
CA ASP A 35 -15.82 2.24 7.40
C ASP A 35 -17.03 2.67 8.24
N SER A 36 -17.51 1.80 9.14
CA SER A 36 -18.61 2.13 10.06
C SER A 36 -18.25 3.25 11.04
N VAL A 37 -17.07 3.18 11.67
CA VAL A 37 -16.59 4.19 12.63
C VAL A 37 -16.31 5.51 11.90
N ASP A 38 -15.69 5.44 10.73
CA ASP A 38 -15.40 6.58 9.85
C ASP A 38 -16.69 7.33 9.47
N GLY A 39 -17.74 6.59 9.10
CA GLY A 39 -19.08 7.12 8.83
C GLY A 39 -19.70 7.82 10.04
N LYS A 40 -19.63 7.20 11.23
CA LYS A 40 -20.14 7.79 12.48
C LYS A 40 -19.41 9.08 12.86
N ILE A 41 -18.10 9.13 12.66
CA ILE A 41 -17.29 10.35 12.88
C ILE A 41 -17.75 11.46 11.95
N LYS A 42 -17.81 11.18 10.65
CA LYS A 42 -18.24 12.15 9.62
C LYS A 42 -19.65 12.67 9.89
N GLU A 43 -20.58 11.81 10.30
CA GLU A 43 -21.94 12.21 10.67
C GLU A 43 -21.94 13.19 11.86
N ARG A 44 -21.20 12.88 12.93
CA ARG A 44 -21.11 13.74 14.12
C ARG A 44 -20.44 15.08 13.83
N LEU A 45 -19.37 15.09 13.04
CA LEU A 45 -18.70 16.33 12.64
C LEU A 45 -19.56 17.15 11.68
N THR A 46 -20.31 16.52 10.78
CA THR A 46 -21.26 17.23 9.91
C THR A 46 -22.36 17.91 10.73
N LYS A 47 -22.91 17.23 11.75
CA LYS A 47 -23.85 17.84 12.71
C LYS A 47 -23.21 19.01 13.46
N PHE A 48 -21.94 18.89 13.84
CA PHE A 48 -21.19 19.98 14.47
C PHE A 48 -21.03 21.19 13.55
N LEU A 49 -20.66 20.97 12.28
CA LEU A 49 -20.48 22.01 11.25
C LEU A 49 -21.79 22.75 10.92
N ASN A 50 -22.90 22.01 10.86
CA ASN A 50 -24.21 22.57 10.49
C ASN A 50 -24.92 23.27 11.66
N SER A 51 -24.49 23.06 12.89
CA SER A 51 -25.06 23.73 14.07
C SER A 51 -24.87 25.24 14.00
N SER A 52 -25.98 25.99 14.05
CA SER A 52 -25.99 27.46 14.00
C SER A 52 -25.14 28.09 15.11
N ALA A 53 -25.09 27.48 16.29
CA ALA A 53 -24.29 27.94 17.41
C ALA A 53 -22.76 27.86 17.15
N ASN A 54 -22.33 26.89 16.34
CA ASN A 54 -20.92 26.60 16.08
C ASN A 54 -20.36 27.37 14.88
N LYS A 55 -21.21 27.84 13.95
CA LYS A 55 -20.80 28.54 12.72
C LYS A 55 -19.86 29.72 12.97
N LYS A 56 -20.03 30.44 14.07
CA LYS A 56 -19.16 31.58 14.43
C LYS A 56 -17.72 31.17 14.74
N TYR A 57 -17.50 29.96 15.25
CA TYR A 57 -16.18 29.44 15.63
C TYR A 57 -15.40 28.87 14.45
N ILE A 58 -16.11 28.35 13.45
CA ILE A 58 -15.54 27.63 12.32
C ILE A 58 -14.82 28.61 11.37
N GLN A 59 -13.62 28.23 10.93
CA GLN A 59 -12.87 28.97 9.92
C GLN A 59 -13.34 28.60 8.51
N GLU A 60 -13.41 27.30 8.21
CA GLU A 60 -13.83 26.74 6.92
C GLU A 60 -14.74 25.52 7.14
N PHE A 61 -15.77 25.37 6.31
CA PHE A 61 -16.81 24.34 6.49
C PHE A 61 -16.44 23.01 5.84
N PHE A 62 -15.37 22.38 6.31
CA PHE A 62 -14.98 21.04 5.90
C PHE A 62 -14.43 20.22 7.07
N ILE A 63 -14.47 18.90 6.92
CA ILE A 63 -13.85 17.96 7.86
C ILE A 63 -12.40 17.74 7.40
N SER A 64 -11.44 17.96 8.28
CA SER A 64 -10.02 17.73 8.01
C SER A 64 -9.53 16.47 8.72
N LYS A 65 -8.43 15.88 8.23
CA LYS A 65 -7.72 14.80 8.91
C LYS A 65 -6.31 15.27 9.23
N LYS A 66 -5.96 15.38 10.51
CA LYS A 66 -4.65 15.82 11.01
C LYS A 66 -4.09 14.76 11.93
N ASP A 67 -2.84 14.35 11.71
CA ASP A 67 -2.19 13.27 12.46
C ASP A 67 -3.08 12.01 12.54
N ASP A 68 -3.67 11.64 11.41
CA ASP A 68 -4.67 10.57 11.29
C ASP A 68 -5.96 10.70 12.14
N ARG A 69 -6.19 11.85 12.76
CA ARG A 69 -7.41 12.15 13.53
C ARG A 69 -8.33 13.07 12.75
N TYR A 70 -9.63 12.81 12.80
CA TYR A 70 -10.60 13.74 12.22
C TYR A 70 -10.75 14.98 13.09
N THR A 71 -10.66 16.14 12.44
CA THR A 71 -10.65 17.47 13.06
C THR A 71 -11.51 18.45 12.28
N ILE A 72 -11.81 19.59 12.91
CA ILE A 72 -12.48 20.72 12.29
C ILE A 72 -11.57 21.96 12.41
N PRO A 73 -11.44 22.76 11.34
CA PRO A 73 -10.71 24.02 11.39
C PRO A 73 -11.52 25.10 12.13
N ILE A 74 -11.01 25.53 13.28
CA ILE A 74 -11.58 26.55 14.15
C ILE A 74 -10.70 27.80 14.10
N LYS A 75 -11.32 28.98 14.13
CA LYS A 75 -10.63 30.27 14.26
C LYS A 75 -9.82 30.28 15.55
N SER A 76 -8.54 30.65 15.49
CA SER A 76 -7.66 30.65 16.67
C SER A 76 -8.19 31.48 17.85
N SER A 77 -8.94 32.55 17.60
CA SER A 77 -9.60 33.37 18.63
C SER A 77 -10.67 32.63 19.43
N TYR A 78 -11.25 31.57 18.87
CA TYR A 78 -12.33 30.78 19.47
C TYR A 78 -11.87 29.40 19.96
N LYS A 79 -10.56 29.12 19.95
CA LYS A 79 -10.01 27.79 20.29
C LYS A 79 -10.42 27.26 21.67
N ASN A 80 -10.60 28.15 22.65
CA ASN A 80 -11.00 27.79 24.01
C ASN A 80 -12.53 27.64 24.19
N GLN A 81 -13.33 28.01 23.18
CA GLN A 81 -14.80 27.93 23.24
C GLN A 81 -15.34 26.62 22.68
N VAL A 82 -14.52 25.86 21.95
CA VAL A 82 -14.89 24.55 21.41
C VAL A 82 -14.35 23.47 22.33
N ALA A 83 -15.24 22.63 22.87
CA ALA A 83 -14.86 21.50 23.71
C ALA A 83 -14.12 20.43 22.89
N GLY A 84 -12.80 20.40 22.97
CA GLY A 84 -11.96 19.53 22.16
C GLY A 84 -10.48 19.64 22.53
N SER A 85 -9.67 18.84 21.84
CA SER A 85 -8.20 18.93 21.89
C SER A 85 -7.68 19.55 20.60
N ILE A 86 -6.72 20.46 20.70
CA ILE A 86 -6.01 20.99 19.53
C ILE A 86 -5.05 19.91 19.04
N VAL A 87 -5.17 19.53 17.78
CA VAL A 87 -4.29 18.54 17.13
C VAL A 87 -3.16 19.24 16.39
N GLU A 88 -3.48 20.30 15.64
CA GLU A 88 -2.52 21.04 14.83
C GLU A 88 -2.91 22.52 14.77
N ALA A 89 -1.94 23.41 14.59
CA ALA A 89 -2.16 24.82 14.30
C ALA A 89 -1.60 25.16 12.91
N SER A 90 -2.27 26.04 12.17
CA SER A 90 -1.78 26.48 10.87
C SER A 90 -0.51 27.31 11.02
N ALA A 91 0.36 27.29 10.01
CA ALA A 91 1.64 28.03 10.02
C ALA A 91 1.46 29.55 10.22
N LYS A 92 0.34 30.12 9.74
CA LYS A 92 -0.01 31.54 9.91
C LYS A 92 -0.70 31.84 11.26
N GLY A 93 -0.97 30.82 12.08
CA GLY A 93 -1.57 30.95 13.40
C GLY A 93 -3.05 31.36 13.43
N SER A 94 -3.70 31.55 12.27
CA SER A 94 -5.10 31.98 12.17
C SER A 94 -6.13 30.86 12.42
N THR A 95 -5.70 29.61 12.30
CA THR A 95 -6.57 28.43 12.33
C THR A 95 -5.96 27.35 13.21
N VAL A 96 -6.79 26.75 14.06
CA VAL A 96 -6.45 25.55 14.82
C VAL A 96 -7.36 24.41 14.40
N PHE A 97 -6.78 23.23 14.21
CA PHE A 97 -7.51 22.00 13.93
C PHE A 97 -7.84 21.33 15.26
N ILE A 98 -9.12 21.33 15.61
CA ILE A 98 -9.60 20.79 16.88
C ILE A 98 -10.28 19.46 16.62
N GLU A 99 -9.96 18.46 17.44
CA GLU A 99 -10.77 17.26 17.63
C GLU A 99 -11.84 17.52 18.70
N PRO A 100 -13.13 17.56 18.34
CA PRO A 100 -14.20 17.71 19.32
C PRO A 100 -14.35 16.46 20.21
N HIS A 101 -14.69 16.66 21.49
CA HIS A 101 -14.95 15.56 22.45
C HIS A 101 -16.02 14.56 21.96
N THR A 102 -16.94 15.03 21.10
CA THR A 102 -18.01 14.21 20.52
C THR A 102 -17.49 13.08 19.63
N VAL A 103 -16.27 13.19 19.11
CA VAL A 103 -15.64 12.18 18.24
C VAL A 103 -14.34 11.61 18.81
N THR A 104 -13.79 12.12 19.91
CA THR A 104 -12.55 11.63 20.52
C THR A 104 -12.54 10.11 20.74
N LYS A 105 -13.63 9.54 21.28
CA LYS A 105 -13.72 8.08 21.47
C LYS A 105 -13.71 7.31 20.15
N LEU A 106 -14.40 7.84 19.13
CA LEU A 106 -14.46 7.21 17.81
C LEU A 106 -13.13 7.32 17.06
N ASN A 107 -12.41 8.44 17.20
CA ASN A 107 -11.05 8.58 16.64
C ASN A 107 -10.08 7.59 17.31
N ALA A 108 -10.18 7.37 18.62
CA ALA A 108 -9.38 6.38 19.32
C ALA A 108 -9.71 4.95 18.86
N GLU A 109 -11.00 4.63 18.70
CA GLU A 109 -11.45 3.34 18.14
C GLU A 109 -10.95 3.14 16.71
N LEU A 110 -11.04 4.17 15.86
CA LEU A 110 -10.53 4.13 14.49
C LEU A 110 -9.02 3.88 14.46
N ALA A 111 -8.25 4.52 15.34
CA ALA A 111 -6.82 4.31 15.45
C ALA A 111 -6.48 2.86 15.85
N SER A 112 -7.23 2.28 16.80
CA SER A 112 -7.09 0.86 17.18
C SER A 112 -7.37 -0.06 15.99
N LEU A 113 -8.48 0.14 15.29
CA LEU A 113 -8.85 -0.67 14.13
C LEU A 113 -7.83 -0.55 13.00
N LYS A 114 -7.23 0.62 12.81
CA LYS A 114 -6.15 0.82 11.81
C LYS A 114 -4.86 0.08 12.20
N ALA A 115 -4.54 0.01 13.48
CA ALA A 115 -3.42 -0.81 13.95
C ALA A 115 -3.71 -2.31 13.77
N GLU A 116 -4.93 -2.75 14.08
CA GLU A 116 -5.38 -4.13 13.83
C GLU A 116 -5.33 -4.49 12.34
N GLU A 117 -5.76 -3.59 11.46
CA GLU A 117 -5.67 -3.76 10.00
C GLU A 117 -4.22 -3.99 9.55
N ALA A 118 -3.28 -3.15 10.01
CA ALA A 118 -1.87 -3.28 9.66
C ALA A 118 -1.26 -4.59 10.17
N MET A 119 -1.65 -5.05 11.36
CA MET A 119 -1.20 -6.34 11.91
C MET A 119 -1.71 -7.51 11.07
N GLU A 120 -2.97 -7.49 10.66
CA GLU A 120 -3.57 -8.54 9.84
C GLU A 120 -2.94 -8.58 8.44
N GLU A 121 -2.73 -7.42 7.80
CA GLU A 121 -2.02 -7.33 6.52
C GLU A 121 -0.60 -7.90 6.61
N TYR A 122 0.10 -7.63 7.71
CA TYR A 122 1.42 -8.21 7.95
C TYR A 122 1.37 -9.73 8.07
N GLN A 123 0.40 -10.31 8.77
CA GLN A 123 0.25 -11.76 8.89
C GLN A 123 -0.01 -12.43 7.54
N ILE A 124 -0.87 -11.83 6.71
CA ILE A 124 -1.15 -12.31 5.35
C ILE A 124 0.12 -12.28 4.51
N LEU A 125 0.85 -11.15 4.50
CA LEU A 125 2.11 -11.02 3.77
C LEU A 125 3.19 -12.00 4.25
N ALA A 126 3.30 -12.21 5.55
CA ALA A 126 4.24 -13.18 6.12
C ALA A 126 3.90 -14.61 5.67
N THR A 127 2.62 -14.95 5.62
CA THR A 127 2.14 -16.26 5.15
C THR A 127 2.48 -16.46 3.67
N LEU A 128 2.14 -15.50 2.81
CA LEU A 128 2.48 -15.54 1.38
C LEU A 128 3.99 -15.66 1.16
N SER A 129 4.77 -14.89 1.92
CA SER A 129 6.24 -14.95 1.87
C SER A 129 6.76 -16.33 2.27
N GLY A 130 6.17 -16.94 3.30
CA GLY A 130 6.47 -18.30 3.73
C GLY A 130 6.25 -19.32 2.61
N MET A 131 5.11 -19.25 1.92
CA MET A 131 4.79 -20.13 0.80
C MET A 131 5.82 -20.04 -0.34
N VAL A 132 6.32 -18.83 -0.63
CA VAL A 132 7.38 -18.62 -1.61
C VAL A 132 8.71 -19.21 -1.12
N VAL A 133 9.05 -18.98 0.15
CA VAL A 133 10.29 -19.48 0.76
C VAL A 133 10.35 -21.00 0.75
N GLU A 134 9.24 -21.69 1.02
CA GLU A 134 9.16 -23.16 0.94
C GLU A 134 9.55 -23.71 -0.45
N ASN A 135 9.35 -22.92 -1.49
CA ASN A 135 9.60 -23.29 -2.89
C ASN A 135 10.83 -22.60 -3.50
N ILE A 136 11.59 -21.84 -2.69
CA ILE A 136 12.63 -20.93 -3.19
C ILE A 136 13.73 -21.64 -3.97
N TYR A 137 14.07 -22.88 -3.60
CA TYR A 137 15.11 -23.66 -4.27
C TYR A 137 14.76 -23.92 -5.74
N HIS A 138 13.56 -24.46 -5.99
CA HIS A 138 13.13 -24.75 -7.35
C HIS A 138 12.85 -23.48 -8.16
N ILE A 139 12.31 -22.43 -7.52
CA ILE A 139 12.13 -21.12 -8.16
C ILE A 139 13.48 -20.57 -8.65
N LYS A 140 14.55 -20.69 -7.86
CA LYS A 140 15.89 -20.25 -8.26
C LYS A 140 16.43 -21.03 -9.47
N ILE A 141 16.27 -22.36 -9.49
CA ILE A 141 16.65 -23.18 -10.63
C ILE A 141 15.93 -22.71 -11.90
N ASN A 142 14.62 -22.46 -11.80
CA ASN A 142 13.84 -21.96 -12.94
C ASN A 142 14.33 -20.58 -13.42
N MET A 143 14.67 -19.67 -12.50
CA MET A 143 15.24 -18.37 -12.85
C MET A 143 16.60 -18.50 -13.57
N GLU A 144 17.47 -19.40 -13.11
CA GLU A 144 18.75 -19.67 -13.76
C GLU A 144 18.56 -20.23 -15.17
N LEU A 145 17.65 -21.20 -15.35
CA LEU A 145 17.33 -21.77 -16.66
C LEU A 145 16.78 -20.72 -17.63
N ILE A 146 15.84 -19.88 -17.17
CA ILE A 146 15.29 -18.79 -17.99
C ILE A 146 16.39 -17.81 -18.41
N SER A 147 17.32 -17.50 -17.51
CA SER A 147 18.45 -16.61 -17.79
C SER A 147 19.40 -17.21 -18.85
N GLN A 148 19.65 -18.52 -18.78
CA GLN A 148 20.45 -19.22 -19.80
C GLN A 148 19.75 -19.18 -21.17
N TYR A 149 18.44 -19.41 -21.21
CA TYR A 149 17.67 -19.31 -22.46
C TYR A 149 17.69 -17.90 -23.04
N ASP A 150 17.52 -16.87 -22.19
CA ASP A 150 17.60 -15.48 -22.64
C ASP A 150 18.97 -15.16 -23.26
N MET A 151 20.06 -15.63 -22.64
CA MET A 151 21.43 -15.49 -23.18
C MET A 151 21.59 -16.19 -24.54
N VAL A 152 21.09 -17.43 -24.67
CA VAL A 152 21.17 -18.19 -25.93
C VAL A 152 20.37 -17.48 -27.03
N PHE A 153 19.16 -17.02 -26.74
CA PHE A 153 18.34 -16.28 -27.71
C PHE A 153 18.96 -14.93 -28.07
N ALA A 154 19.58 -14.22 -27.13
CA ALA A 154 20.30 -12.99 -27.40
C ALA A 154 21.48 -13.24 -28.36
N LYS A 155 22.31 -14.27 -28.12
CA LYS A 155 23.41 -14.66 -29.02
C LYS A 155 22.91 -15.02 -30.41
N ALA A 156 21.83 -15.80 -30.51
CA ALA A 156 21.26 -16.19 -31.80
C ALA A 156 20.72 -14.98 -32.59
N LYS A 157 19.98 -14.08 -31.92
CA LYS A 157 19.50 -12.82 -32.52
C LYS A 157 20.65 -11.94 -32.96
N PHE A 158 21.69 -11.81 -32.13
CA PHE A 158 22.88 -11.04 -32.45
C PHE A 158 23.62 -11.61 -33.66
N SER A 159 23.89 -12.92 -33.66
CA SER A 159 24.49 -13.62 -34.80
C SER A 159 23.71 -13.34 -36.09
N LYS A 160 22.38 -13.52 -36.07
CA LYS A 160 21.53 -13.20 -37.22
C LYS A 160 21.60 -11.74 -37.65
N SER A 161 21.76 -10.79 -36.72
CA SER A 161 21.82 -9.36 -37.05
C SER A 161 23.11 -8.93 -37.73
N ILE A 162 24.18 -9.71 -37.58
CA ILE A 162 25.50 -9.44 -38.17
C ILE A 162 25.88 -10.44 -39.27
N ASP A 163 24.92 -11.28 -39.70
CA ASP A 163 25.18 -12.44 -40.57
C ASP A 163 26.34 -13.32 -40.04
N GLY A 164 26.35 -13.51 -38.72
CA GLY A 164 27.38 -14.23 -37.99
C GLY A 164 27.48 -15.69 -38.41
N ILE A 165 28.71 -16.18 -38.47
CA ILE A 165 29.04 -17.53 -38.91
C ILE A 165 29.47 -18.35 -37.69
N GLU A 166 28.92 -19.56 -37.54
CA GLU A 166 29.37 -20.51 -36.53
C GLU A 166 30.78 -21.03 -36.90
N PRO A 167 31.81 -20.78 -36.08
CA PRO A 167 33.17 -21.23 -36.37
C PRO A 167 33.31 -22.74 -36.20
N LYS A 168 34.12 -23.37 -37.04
CA LYS A 168 34.52 -24.78 -36.85
C LYS A 168 35.66 -24.86 -35.83
N LEU A 169 35.47 -25.67 -34.80
CA LEU A 169 36.49 -25.90 -33.77
C LEU A 169 37.55 -26.91 -34.26
N ASN A 170 38.81 -26.72 -33.84
CA ASN A 170 39.93 -27.63 -34.13
C ASN A 170 40.85 -27.77 -32.90
N ASP A 171 41.56 -28.90 -32.83
CA ASP A 171 42.49 -29.22 -31.74
C ASP A 171 43.98 -28.97 -32.12
N HIS A 172 44.22 -28.29 -33.24
CA HIS A 172 45.55 -28.04 -33.79
C HIS A 172 46.10 -26.65 -33.45
N GLY A 173 45.32 -25.81 -32.76
CA GLY A 173 45.78 -24.52 -32.22
C GLY A 173 45.94 -23.41 -33.26
N TYR A 174 45.35 -23.54 -34.45
CA TYR A 174 45.37 -22.48 -35.46
C TYR A 174 44.00 -21.80 -35.63
N ILE A 175 44.03 -20.54 -36.08
CA ILE A 175 42.85 -19.73 -36.40
C ILE A 175 42.86 -19.44 -37.91
N HIS A 176 41.75 -19.69 -38.58
CA HIS A 176 41.57 -19.35 -39.99
C HIS A 176 40.34 -18.45 -40.16
N LEU A 177 40.58 -17.23 -40.62
CA LEU A 177 39.57 -16.19 -40.81
C LEU A 177 39.18 -16.11 -42.29
N VAL A 178 37.87 -16.07 -42.57
CA VAL A 178 37.33 -16.06 -43.95
C VAL A 178 36.40 -14.86 -44.09
N ASN A 179 36.66 -14.01 -45.10
CA ASN A 179 35.87 -12.81 -45.41
C ASN A 179 35.73 -11.83 -44.21
N CYS A 180 36.84 -11.53 -43.56
CA CYS A 180 36.92 -10.60 -42.43
C CYS A 180 37.41 -9.21 -42.87
#